data_AF-K2EK53-F1
#
_entry.id   AF-K2EK53-F1
#
_cell.length_a   1.000
_cell.length_b   1.000
_cell.length_c   1.000
_cell.angle_alpha   90.00
_cell.angle_beta   90.00
_cell.angle_gamma   90.00
#
_symmetry.space_group_name_H-M   'P 1'
#
loop_
_entity.id
_entity.type
_entity.pdbx_description
1 polymer ?
#
loop_
_entity_poly.entity_id
_entity_poly.type
_entity_poly.pdbx_seq_one_letter_code
_entity_poly.pdbx_strand_id
1 'polypeptide(L)'
;MASTIPPYGISHSGVSPIQQSQKHSLLPLVSYFQPVIPTNRLHDVATSLHVIISHTNQRYYLVRENGMERNKGFTLIELMITVAVIGILAAIAYPSYQDQVRKSRRAEAQSVLMNIGTRQQQMLLDARSYAASAASLSIAIPAQITPHYTISVSAPASTPPSFTATATPQGDQTKDKCGTLGVNHTGTKTAVKNGSAQMGCW
;
A
#
# COMPACT_ATOMS: atom_id res chain seq x y z
N MET A 1 -50.98 4.98 53.94
CA MET A 1 -51.44 6.19 53.21
C MET A 1 -50.53 7.34 53.60
N ALA A 2 -49.70 7.82 52.68
CA ALA A 2 -48.98 9.08 52.80
C ALA A 2 -48.79 9.60 51.37
N SER A 3 -49.23 10.84 51.12
CA SER A 3 -49.29 11.45 49.79
C SER A 3 -48.18 12.47 49.62
N THR A 4 -47.52 12.49 48.46
CA THR A 4 -46.55 13.52 48.11
C THR A 4 -46.72 13.88 46.63
N ILE A 5 -46.92 15.17 46.35
CA ILE A 5 -46.93 15.79 45.01
C ILE A 5 -46.15 17.13 45.12
N PRO A 6 -45.81 17.83 44.01
CA PRO A 6 -44.50 17.80 43.37
C PRO A 6 -43.73 19.13 43.56
N PRO A 7 -42.75 19.43 42.69
CA PRO A 7 -43.07 20.52 41.74
C PRO A 7 -42.71 20.23 40.27
N TYR A 8 -43.44 20.89 39.38
CA TYR A 8 -43.26 20.86 37.92
C TYR A 8 -42.06 21.70 37.47
N GLY A 9 -41.23 21.17 36.55
CA GLY A 9 -40.22 21.93 35.81
C GLY A 9 -40.70 22.25 34.40
N ILE A 10 -40.67 23.53 34.01
CA ILE A 10 -41.19 24.01 32.72
C ILE A 10 -40.08 23.95 31.66
N SER A 11 -40.28 23.17 30.59
CA SER A 11 -39.38 23.16 29.43
C SER A 11 -39.99 24.00 28.30
N HIS A 12 -39.39 25.16 28.03
CA HIS A 12 -39.78 26.06 26.94
C HIS A 12 -39.19 25.61 25.60
N SER A 13 -39.96 25.84 24.52
CA SER A 13 -39.54 26.06 23.11
C SER A 13 -38.30 25.30 22.58
N GLY A 14 -38.39 24.43 21.57
CA GLY A 14 -39.23 24.58 20.38
C GLY A 14 -38.45 25.22 19.23
N VAL A 15 -37.62 24.43 18.55
CA VAL A 15 -37.07 24.74 17.22
C VAL A 15 -37.18 23.47 16.36
N SER A 16 -37.80 23.58 15.19
CA SER A 16 -38.02 22.48 14.25
C SER A 16 -36.80 22.24 13.34
N PRO A 17 -36.50 20.99 12.95
CA PRO A 17 -35.28 20.66 12.21
C PRO A 17 -35.45 20.75 10.68
N ILE A 18 -35.75 21.94 10.12
CA ILE A 18 -35.93 22.09 8.66
C ILE A 18 -35.40 23.44 8.11
N GLN A 19 -34.08 23.67 8.12
CA GLN A 19 -33.35 24.53 7.14
C GLN A 19 -31.81 24.44 7.33
N GLN A 20 -31.17 23.38 6.82
CA GLN A 20 -29.72 23.42 6.54
C GLN A 20 -29.27 22.42 5.45
N SER A 21 -30.15 22.15 4.46
CA SER A 21 -29.74 21.51 3.21
C SER A 21 -29.37 22.60 2.20
N GLN A 22 -28.49 22.29 1.23
CA GLN A 22 -28.00 23.20 0.17
C GLN A 22 -26.88 24.21 0.55
N LYS A 23 -25.74 23.73 1.05
CA LYS A 23 -24.41 24.27 0.64
C LYS A 23 -23.28 23.28 0.97
N HIS A 24 -22.29 23.18 0.06
CA HIS A 24 -21.13 22.28 0.09
C HIS A 24 -21.35 20.83 -0.37
N SER A 25 -21.89 20.67 -1.59
CA SER A 25 -21.78 19.43 -2.39
C SER A 25 -20.80 19.59 -3.56
N LEU A 26 -19.59 20.12 -3.31
CA LEU A 26 -18.43 20.01 -4.20
C LEU A 26 -17.16 19.97 -3.33
N LEU A 27 -16.24 19.05 -3.66
CA LEU A 27 -15.07 18.61 -2.87
C LEU A 27 -15.49 17.76 -1.64
N PRO A 28 -15.09 16.47 -1.59
CA PRO A 28 -13.67 16.11 -1.63
C PRO A 28 -13.32 15.02 -2.67
N LEU A 29 -12.96 15.43 -3.88
CA LEU A 29 -12.10 14.61 -4.76
C LEU A 29 -10.60 14.76 -4.42
N VAL A 30 -10.26 15.64 -3.47
CA VAL A 30 -8.88 15.94 -3.04
C VAL A 30 -8.37 14.94 -1.98
N SER A 31 -9.23 14.08 -1.41
CA SER A 31 -8.84 13.09 -0.40
C SER A 31 -8.42 11.72 -0.95
N TYR A 32 -8.51 11.48 -2.27
CA TYR A 32 -8.08 10.20 -2.85
C TYR A 32 -6.57 10.15 -3.19
N PHE A 33 -5.83 11.26 -3.04
CA PHE A 33 -4.51 11.40 -3.65
C PHE A 33 -3.38 11.99 -2.79
N GLN A 34 -3.36 11.75 -1.47
CA GLN A 34 -2.16 11.93 -0.64
C GLN A 34 -2.08 10.92 0.52
N PRO A 35 -0.88 10.51 1.01
CA PRO A 35 0.45 10.67 0.42
C PRO A 35 1.25 9.36 0.29
N VAL A 36 1.93 9.14 -0.84
CA VAL A 36 3.11 8.26 -0.91
C VAL A 36 4.37 9.11 -0.78
N ILE A 37 4.50 9.83 0.34
CA ILE A 37 5.73 10.47 0.87
C ILE A 37 5.51 10.69 2.38
N PRO A 38 6.37 10.20 3.28
CA PRO A 38 6.46 10.74 4.63
C PRO A 38 7.04 12.15 4.56
N THR A 39 6.33 13.14 5.10
CA THR A 39 6.62 14.59 4.96
C THR A 39 7.97 15.03 5.54
N ASN A 40 8.61 14.22 6.38
CA ASN A 40 9.90 14.49 7.04
C ASN A 40 11.14 14.37 6.13
N ARG A 41 10.98 14.37 4.80
CA ARG A 41 12.10 14.39 3.82
C ARG A 41 12.03 15.57 2.83
N LEU A 42 10.99 16.40 2.87
CA LEU A 42 10.83 17.51 1.91
C LEU A 42 11.43 18.84 2.39
N HIS A 43 11.52 19.08 3.70
CA HIS A 43 12.07 20.33 4.24
C HIS A 43 13.58 20.50 3.99
N ASP A 44 14.40 19.46 4.19
CA ASP A 44 15.87 19.54 4.02
C ASP A 44 16.30 19.74 2.56
N VAL A 45 15.53 19.22 1.60
CA VAL A 45 15.85 19.32 0.18
C VAL A 45 15.48 20.71 -0.35
N ALA A 46 14.38 21.29 0.14
CA ALA A 46 13.90 22.61 -0.26
C ALA A 46 14.82 23.75 0.24
N THR A 47 15.35 23.66 1.46
CA THR A 47 16.32 24.64 1.99
C THR A 47 17.68 24.54 1.31
N SER A 48 18.15 23.34 0.98
CA SER A 48 19.39 23.16 0.20
C SER A 48 19.31 23.74 -1.21
N LEU A 49 18.14 23.67 -1.87
CA LEU A 49 17.98 24.18 -3.23
C LEU A 49 18.04 25.73 -3.30
N HIS A 50 17.60 26.41 -2.24
CA HIS A 50 17.51 27.87 -2.22
C HIS A 50 18.88 28.58 -2.13
N VAL A 51 19.88 27.92 -1.52
CA VAL A 51 21.23 28.49 -1.33
C VAL A 51 22.03 28.51 -2.65
N ILE A 52 21.82 27.52 -3.52
CA ILE A 52 22.62 27.32 -4.74
C ILE A 52 22.26 28.32 -5.84
N ILE A 53 21.00 28.76 -5.92
CA ILE A 53 20.50 29.63 -7.00
C ILE A 53 20.90 31.11 -6.82
N SER A 54 21.22 31.55 -5.59
CA SER A 54 21.46 32.98 -5.29
C SER A 54 22.84 33.52 -5.70
N HIS A 55 23.83 32.65 -5.93
CA HIS A 55 25.25 33.06 -5.97
C HIS A 55 25.93 33.15 -7.34
N THR A 56 25.26 32.81 -8.45
CA THR A 56 25.92 32.65 -9.77
C THR A 56 25.77 33.83 -10.74
N ASN A 57 25.01 34.86 -10.39
CA ASN A 57 24.54 35.85 -11.37
C ASN A 57 25.28 37.19 -11.33
N GLN A 58 26.60 37.18 -11.57
CA GLN A 58 27.36 38.40 -11.91
C GLN A 58 28.62 38.10 -12.74
N ARG A 59 28.79 38.86 -13.85
CA ARG A 59 29.93 38.90 -14.79
C ARG A 59 30.07 37.75 -15.82
N TYR A 60 29.24 37.76 -16.87
CA TYR A 60 29.72 37.43 -18.22
C TYR A 60 29.00 38.27 -19.28
N TYR A 61 29.70 39.28 -19.83
CA TYR A 61 29.31 39.97 -21.05
C TYR A 61 30.54 40.16 -21.95
N LEU A 62 30.33 39.97 -23.25
CA LEU A 62 31.22 40.20 -24.40
C LEU A 62 32.35 39.18 -24.66
N VAL A 63 32.28 38.51 -25.82
CA VAL A 63 33.32 38.48 -26.88
C VAL A 63 32.77 37.79 -28.15
N ARG A 64 33.20 38.26 -29.33
CA ARG A 64 32.90 37.81 -30.71
C ARG A 64 34.22 37.31 -31.36
N GLU A 65 34.27 36.44 -32.37
CA GLU A 65 33.25 35.88 -33.29
C GLU A 65 33.71 34.48 -33.82
N ASN A 66 33.25 34.11 -35.02
CA ASN A 66 33.76 33.11 -35.97
C ASN A 66 33.43 31.63 -35.73
N GLY A 67 32.63 31.10 -36.68
CA GLY A 67 32.27 29.70 -36.78
C GLY A 67 33.36 28.87 -37.44
N MET A 68 33.95 27.97 -36.65
CA MET A 68 34.34 26.65 -37.11
C MET A 68 33.33 25.67 -36.52
N GLU A 69 33.01 24.57 -37.22
CA GLU A 69 32.23 23.46 -36.67
C GLU A 69 32.97 22.88 -35.45
N ARG A 70 32.66 23.40 -34.26
CA ARG A 70 33.25 22.95 -33.01
C ARG A 70 32.68 21.57 -32.70
N ASN A 71 33.54 20.55 -32.68
CA ASN A 71 33.19 19.24 -32.13
C ASN A 71 32.56 19.42 -30.74
N LYS A 72 31.24 19.19 -30.64
CA LYS A 72 30.45 19.39 -29.42
C LYS A 72 30.69 18.24 -28.45
N GLY A 73 31.82 18.27 -27.76
CA GLY A 73 32.10 17.39 -26.63
C GLY A 73 31.25 17.76 -25.42
N PHE A 74 30.75 16.75 -24.70
CA PHE A 74 30.15 16.93 -23.37
C PHE A 74 31.14 17.60 -22.42
N THR A 75 30.69 18.57 -21.64
CA THR A 75 31.56 19.20 -20.63
C THR A 75 31.60 18.38 -19.34
N LEU A 76 32.71 18.41 -18.61
CA LEU A 76 32.85 17.69 -17.34
C LEU A 76 31.80 18.17 -16.30
N ILE A 77 31.48 19.46 -16.30
CA ILE A 77 30.47 20.05 -15.41
C ILE A 77 29.04 19.66 -15.78
N GLU A 78 28.73 19.54 -17.07
CA GLU A 78 27.45 19.01 -17.56
C GLU A 78 27.24 17.57 -17.10
N LEU A 79 28.26 16.72 -17.23
CA LEU A 79 28.21 15.35 -16.71
C LEU A 79 28.06 15.31 -15.18
N MET A 80 28.75 16.18 -14.44
CA MET A 80 28.62 16.28 -12.97
C MET A 80 27.19 16.64 -12.55
N ILE A 81 26.55 17.60 -13.22
CA ILE A 81 25.16 17.98 -12.94
C ILE A 81 24.20 16.84 -13.32
N THR A 82 24.43 16.18 -14.47
CA THR A 82 23.61 15.04 -14.92
C THR A 82 23.61 13.90 -13.90
N VAL A 83 24.78 13.47 -13.41
CA VAL A 83 24.84 12.38 -12.41
C VAL A 83 24.25 12.79 -11.06
N ALA A 84 24.36 14.06 -10.66
CA ALA A 84 23.72 14.56 -9.45
C ALA A 84 22.18 14.49 -9.54
N VAL A 85 21.60 14.91 -10.67
CA VAL A 85 20.14 14.82 -10.90
C VAL A 85 19.67 13.36 -10.94
N ILE A 86 20.39 12.48 -11.65
CA ILE A 86 20.07 11.04 -11.71
C ILE A 86 20.13 10.41 -10.30
N GLY A 87 21.11 10.78 -9.48
CA GLY A 87 21.22 10.30 -8.10
C GLY A 87 20.02 10.66 -7.22
N ILE A 88 19.53 11.90 -7.33
CA ILE A 88 18.32 12.37 -6.61
C ILE A 88 17.08 11.59 -7.07
N LEU A 89 16.89 11.41 -8.38
CA LEU A 89 15.77 10.66 -8.94
C LEU A 89 15.80 9.18 -8.51
N ALA A 90 16.97 8.54 -8.57
CA ALA A 90 17.16 7.14 -8.19
C ALA A 90 16.83 6.90 -6.72
N ALA A 91 17.22 7.81 -5.81
CA ALA A 91 16.95 7.70 -4.38
C ALA A 91 15.44 7.66 -4.04
N ILE A 92 14.60 8.31 -4.84
CA ILE A 92 13.13 8.32 -4.68
C ILE A 92 12.49 7.15 -5.44
N ALA A 93 12.91 6.92 -6.69
CA ALA A 93 12.31 5.93 -7.57
C ALA A 93 12.56 4.48 -7.12
N TYR A 94 13.77 4.17 -6.64
CA TYR A 94 14.17 2.81 -6.28
C TYR A 94 13.32 2.15 -5.16
N PRO A 95 13.12 2.77 -3.98
CA PRO A 95 12.27 2.17 -2.94
C PRO A 95 10.80 2.05 -3.39
N SER A 96 10.29 3.05 -4.12
CA SER A 96 8.93 3.03 -4.68
C SER A 96 8.73 1.85 -5.64
N TYR A 97 9.69 1.62 -6.55
CA TYR A 97 9.67 0.45 -7.44
C TYR A 97 9.66 -0.88 -6.67
N GLN A 98 10.48 -1.02 -5.62
CA GLN A 98 10.47 -2.22 -4.78
C GLN A 98 9.13 -2.45 -4.07
N ASP A 99 8.41 -1.40 -3.66
CA ASP A 99 7.06 -1.52 -3.09
C ASP A 99 6.04 -1.99 -4.14
N GLN A 100 6.13 -1.49 -5.39
CA GLN A 100 5.23 -1.95 -6.47
C GLN A 100 5.47 -3.42 -6.84
N VAL A 101 6.74 -3.85 -6.94
CA VAL A 101 7.08 -5.26 -7.19
C VAL A 101 6.55 -6.17 -6.06
N ARG A 102 6.71 -5.77 -4.79
CA ARG A 102 6.14 -6.50 -3.65
C ARG A 102 4.61 -6.50 -3.67
N LYS A 103 3.96 -5.44 -4.14
CA LYS A 103 2.50 -5.37 -4.34
C LYS A 103 2.01 -6.32 -5.44
N SER A 104 2.73 -6.44 -6.56
CA SER A 104 2.42 -7.39 -7.63
C SER A 104 2.49 -8.84 -7.13
N ARG A 105 3.59 -9.23 -6.48
CA ARG A 105 3.77 -10.56 -5.87
C ARG A 105 2.70 -10.89 -4.84
N ARG A 106 2.27 -9.91 -4.03
CA ARG A 106 1.14 -10.05 -3.10
C ARG A 106 -0.16 -10.36 -3.84
N ALA A 107 -0.46 -9.69 -4.96
CA ALA A 107 -1.66 -9.96 -5.74
C ALA A 107 -1.66 -11.38 -6.35
N GLU A 108 -0.50 -11.88 -6.76
CA GLU A 108 -0.32 -13.27 -7.19
C GLU A 108 -0.54 -14.27 -6.04
N ALA A 109 0.01 -14.03 -4.85
CA ALA A 109 -0.24 -14.86 -3.67
C ALA A 109 -1.73 -14.84 -3.25
N GLN A 110 -2.39 -13.67 -3.33
CA GLN A 110 -3.83 -13.54 -3.07
C GLN A 110 -4.65 -14.39 -4.06
N SER A 111 -4.33 -14.38 -5.35
CA SER A 111 -5.09 -15.15 -6.35
C SER A 111 -4.96 -16.66 -6.12
N VAL A 112 -3.78 -17.14 -5.72
CA VAL A 112 -3.57 -18.53 -5.29
C VAL A 112 -4.38 -18.88 -4.04
N LEU A 113 -4.38 -18.02 -3.02
CA LEU A 113 -5.19 -18.24 -1.81
C LEU A 113 -6.69 -18.25 -2.10
N MET A 114 -7.17 -17.39 -3.01
CA MET A 114 -8.56 -17.42 -3.46
C MET A 114 -8.89 -18.71 -4.23
N ASN A 115 -7.99 -19.20 -5.09
CA ASN A 115 -8.17 -20.49 -5.79
C ASN A 115 -8.26 -21.66 -4.81
N ILE A 116 -7.39 -21.67 -3.79
CA ILE A 116 -7.45 -22.64 -2.69
C ILE A 116 -8.81 -22.59 -1.99
N GLY A 117 -9.30 -21.40 -1.64
CA GLY A 117 -10.62 -21.22 -1.02
C GLY A 117 -11.76 -21.80 -1.87
N THR A 118 -11.77 -21.54 -3.18
CA THR A 118 -12.76 -22.10 -4.10
C THR A 118 -12.69 -23.63 -4.17
N ARG A 119 -11.49 -24.22 -4.27
CA ARG A 119 -11.35 -25.69 -4.34
C ARG A 119 -11.64 -26.38 -3.01
N GLN A 120 -11.37 -25.73 -1.88
CA GLN A 120 -11.79 -26.23 -0.57
C GLN A 120 -13.31 -26.29 -0.45
N GLN A 121 -14.02 -25.27 -0.94
CA GLN A 121 -15.49 -25.29 -0.96
C GLN A 121 -16.04 -26.42 -1.86
N GLN A 122 -15.43 -26.66 -3.02
CA GLN A 122 -15.80 -27.80 -3.87
C GLN A 122 -15.59 -29.13 -3.14
N MET A 123 -14.40 -29.33 -2.54
CA MET A 123 -14.09 -30.57 -1.80
C MET A 123 -15.03 -30.79 -0.61
N LEU A 124 -15.48 -29.73 0.07
CA LEU A 124 -16.47 -29.84 1.15
C LEU A 124 -17.81 -30.38 0.63
N LEU A 125 -18.26 -29.95 -0.56
CA LEU A 125 -19.49 -30.44 -1.16
C LEU A 125 -19.38 -31.91 -1.57
N ASP A 126 -18.23 -32.29 -2.16
CA ASP A 126 -18.02 -33.65 -2.70
C ASP A 126 -17.70 -34.69 -1.61
N ALA A 127 -16.85 -34.33 -0.65
CA ALA A 127 -16.22 -35.25 0.30
C ALA A 127 -16.47 -34.88 1.79
N ARG A 128 -17.29 -33.87 2.08
CA ARG A 128 -17.62 -33.39 3.45
C ARG A 128 -16.40 -33.10 4.33
N SER A 129 -15.28 -32.78 3.72
CA SER A 129 -13.98 -32.57 4.36
C SER A 129 -13.17 -31.55 3.59
N TYR A 130 -12.14 -30.99 4.23
CA TYR A 130 -11.19 -30.07 3.60
C TYR A 130 -9.83 -30.74 3.40
N ALA A 131 -9.12 -30.33 2.36
CA ALA A 131 -7.76 -30.78 2.09
C ALA A 131 -6.75 -30.17 3.08
N ALA A 132 -5.84 -31.00 3.58
CA ALA A 132 -4.68 -30.56 4.36
C ALA A 132 -3.47 -30.13 3.51
N SER A 133 -3.61 -30.00 2.18
CA SER A 133 -2.53 -29.49 1.30
C SER A 133 -3.07 -28.92 -0.01
N ALA A 134 -2.31 -28.01 -0.64
CA ALA A 134 -2.63 -27.51 -1.99
C ALA A 134 -2.52 -28.61 -3.07
N ALA A 135 -1.62 -29.58 -2.89
CA ALA A 135 -1.45 -30.71 -3.80
C ALA A 135 -2.69 -31.63 -3.80
N SER A 136 -3.31 -31.87 -2.64
CA SER A 136 -4.57 -32.62 -2.51
C SER A 136 -5.76 -31.92 -3.20
N LEU A 137 -5.68 -30.60 -3.41
CA LEU A 137 -6.64 -29.82 -4.20
C LEU A 137 -6.30 -29.80 -5.70
N SER A 138 -5.25 -30.51 -6.13
CA SER A 138 -4.69 -30.45 -7.50
C SER A 138 -4.29 -29.03 -7.94
N ILE A 139 -3.80 -28.20 -7.01
CA ILE A 139 -3.29 -26.85 -7.28
C ILE A 139 -1.78 -26.89 -7.39
N ALA A 140 -1.26 -26.59 -8.58
CA ALA A 140 0.15 -26.28 -8.77
C ALA A 140 0.43 -24.83 -8.34
N ILE A 141 1.42 -24.63 -7.46
CA ILE A 141 1.88 -23.28 -7.09
C ILE A 141 2.78 -22.74 -8.22
N PRO A 142 2.48 -21.57 -8.80
CA PRO A 142 3.30 -20.99 -9.87
C PRO A 142 4.76 -20.72 -9.45
N ALA A 143 5.70 -21.07 -10.33
CA ALA A 143 7.14 -21.01 -10.03
C ALA A 143 7.65 -19.60 -9.69
N GLN A 144 7.01 -18.54 -10.22
CA GLN A 144 7.35 -17.15 -9.88
C GLN A 144 6.95 -16.72 -8.45
N ILE A 145 6.06 -17.47 -7.79
CA ILE A 145 5.60 -17.18 -6.42
C ILE A 145 6.51 -17.84 -5.37
N THR A 146 6.97 -19.06 -5.63
CA THR A 146 7.76 -19.88 -4.69
C THR A 146 9.01 -19.20 -4.09
N PRO A 147 9.77 -18.33 -4.80
CA PRO A 147 10.89 -17.59 -4.22
C PRO A 147 10.48 -16.47 -3.24
N HIS A 148 9.19 -16.17 -3.15
CA HIS A 148 8.66 -14.99 -2.46
C HIS A 148 7.55 -15.32 -1.45
N TYR A 149 6.90 -16.47 -1.57
CA TYR A 149 5.90 -16.96 -0.65
C TYR A 149 5.95 -18.49 -0.53
N THR A 150 5.97 -18.99 0.72
CA THR A 150 5.59 -20.37 1.02
C THR A 150 4.08 -20.42 1.17
N ILE A 151 3.41 -21.23 0.36
CA ILE A 151 1.98 -21.49 0.47
C ILE A 151 1.76 -22.74 1.31
N SER A 152 1.00 -22.62 2.40
CA SER A 152 0.60 -23.74 3.26
C SER A 152 -0.91 -23.79 3.43
N VAL A 153 -1.45 -25.00 3.54
CA VAL A 153 -2.86 -25.27 3.83
C VAL A 153 -2.90 -26.20 5.03
N SER A 154 -3.83 -25.96 5.95
CA SER A 154 -4.10 -26.80 7.11
C SER A 154 -5.59 -27.02 7.23
N ALA A 155 -5.99 -28.27 7.45
CA ALA A 155 -7.37 -28.69 7.68
C ALA A 155 -7.39 -29.60 8.92
N PRO A 156 -7.41 -29.02 10.15
CA PRO A 156 -7.46 -29.82 11.36
C PRO A 156 -8.79 -30.57 11.44
N ALA A 157 -8.77 -31.76 12.06
CA ALA A 157 -9.99 -32.53 12.34
C ALA A 157 -10.83 -31.83 13.42
N SER A 158 -11.72 -30.93 12.99
CA SER A 158 -12.62 -30.17 13.84
C SER A 158 -14.10 -30.43 13.49
N THR A 159 -14.98 -30.19 14.45
CA THR A 159 -16.44 -30.18 14.24
C THR A 159 -16.98 -28.81 14.67
N PRO A 160 -17.48 -27.96 13.75
CA PRO A 160 -17.54 -28.15 12.29
C PRO A 160 -16.15 -28.23 11.63
N PRO A 161 -16.03 -28.84 10.44
CA PRO A 161 -14.78 -28.89 9.70
C PRO A 161 -14.29 -27.48 9.38
N SER A 162 -12.97 -27.28 9.41
CA SER A 162 -12.34 -25.99 9.18
C SER A 162 -11.06 -26.13 8.36
N PHE A 163 -10.67 -25.06 7.67
CA PHE A 163 -9.36 -24.93 7.07
C PHE A 163 -8.80 -23.51 7.27
N THR A 164 -7.48 -23.42 7.16
CA THR A 164 -6.73 -22.18 6.95
C THR A 164 -5.72 -22.40 5.82
N ALA A 165 -5.62 -21.42 4.93
CA ALA A 165 -4.61 -21.34 3.88
C ALA A 165 -3.82 -20.05 4.08
N THR A 166 -2.49 -20.13 4.02
CA THR A 166 -1.59 -19.01 4.29
C THR A 166 -0.49 -18.89 3.24
N ALA A 167 -0.11 -17.65 2.93
CA ALA A 167 1.05 -17.30 2.13
C ALA A 167 2.04 -16.55 3.02
N THR A 168 3.09 -17.24 3.46
CA THR A 168 4.14 -16.70 4.33
C THR A 168 5.27 -16.10 3.48
N PRO A 169 5.60 -14.80 3.61
CA PRO A 169 6.56 -14.15 2.73
C PRO A 169 7.99 -14.63 2.95
N GLN A 170 8.77 -14.67 1.88
CA GLN A 170 10.18 -15.11 1.84
C GLN A 170 11.07 -14.10 1.10
N GLY A 171 12.38 -14.14 1.38
CA GLY A 171 13.36 -13.24 0.77
C GLY A 171 12.98 -11.76 0.95
N ASP A 172 13.10 -10.97 -0.13
CA ASP A 172 12.70 -9.55 -0.12
C ASP A 172 11.22 -9.30 0.18
N GLN A 173 10.34 -10.29 0.00
CA GLN A 173 8.92 -10.12 0.30
C GLN A 173 8.68 -9.93 1.81
N THR A 174 9.59 -10.37 2.69
CA THR A 174 9.52 -10.13 4.15
C THR A 174 9.54 -8.63 4.51
N LYS A 175 10.11 -7.78 3.64
CA LYS A 175 10.12 -6.32 3.79
C LYS A 175 8.75 -5.70 3.55
N ASP A 176 7.84 -6.38 2.83
CA ASP A 176 6.47 -5.92 2.59
C ASP A 176 5.69 -5.65 3.88
N LYS A 177 4.86 -4.63 3.89
CA LYS A 177 4.11 -4.20 5.08
C LYS A 177 3.09 -5.24 5.56
N CYS A 178 2.56 -6.08 4.67
CA CYS A 178 1.41 -6.94 4.97
C CYS A 178 1.75 -8.27 5.65
N GLY A 179 3.01 -8.70 5.61
CA GLY A 179 3.44 -9.94 6.26
C GLY A 179 2.76 -11.19 5.66
N THR A 180 2.38 -12.12 6.52
CA THR A 180 1.69 -13.37 6.13
C THR A 180 0.24 -13.08 5.78
N LEU A 181 -0.16 -13.48 4.59
CA LEU A 181 -1.54 -13.41 4.12
C LEU A 181 -2.25 -14.74 4.44
N GLY A 182 -3.56 -14.71 4.72
CA GLY A 182 -4.34 -15.93 4.91
C GLY A 182 -5.82 -15.80 4.54
N VAL A 183 -6.43 -16.95 4.24
CA VAL A 183 -7.87 -17.15 4.04
C VAL A 183 -8.27 -18.38 4.86
N ASN A 184 -9.44 -18.33 5.51
CA ASN A 184 -10.01 -19.46 6.24
C ASN A 184 -11.33 -19.95 5.62
N HIS A 185 -11.88 -21.01 6.19
CA HIS A 185 -13.18 -21.59 5.83
C HIS A 185 -14.40 -20.64 5.89
N THR A 186 -14.34 -19.53 6.64
CA THR A 186 -15.39 -18.49 6.65
C THR A 186 -15.16 -17.39 5.61
N GLY A 187 -14.17 -17.54 4.72
CA GLY A 187 -13.77 -16.50 3.75
C GLY A 187 -13.08 -15.30 4.39
N THR A 188 -12.74 -15.36 5.67
CA THR A 188 -12.05 -14.27 6.39
C THR A 188 -10.62 -14.15 5.87
N LYS A 189 -10.35 -12.99 5.27
CA LYS A 189 -9.03 -12.59 4.79
C LYS A 189 -8.22 -11.97 5.92
N THR A 190 -6.99 -12.43 6.15
CA THR A 190 -6.10 -11.93 7.19
C THR A 190 -4.74 -11.53 6.62
N ALA A 191 -4.16 -10.45 7.12
CA ALA A 191 -2.78 -10.06 6.82
C ALA A 191 -2.11 -9.72 8.15
N VAL A 192 -1.04 -10.42 8.51
CA VAL A 192 -0.41 -10.32 9.83
C VAL A 192 1.10 -10.15 9.69
N LYS A 193 1.63 -9.10 10.32
CA LYS A 193 3.07 -8.86 10.43
C LYS A 193 3.42 -8.64 11.90
N ASN A 194 4.40 -9.39 12.40
CA ASN A 194 4.89 -9.34 13.79
C ASN A 194 3.74 -9.48 14.83
N GLY A 195 2.76 -10.35 14.57
CA GLY A 195 1.58 -10.55 15.42
C GLY A 195 0.44 -9.54 15.21
N SER A 196 0.70 -8.41 14.56
CA SER A 196 -0.31 -7.34 14.34
C SER A 196 -1.01 -7.47 12.99
N ALA A 197 -2.33 -7.32 12.98
CA ALA A 197 -3.13 -7.26 11.76
C ALA A 197 -2.80 -6.01 10.92
N GLN A 198 -2.78 -6.16 9.59
CA GLN A 198 -2.34 -5.14 8.64
C GLN A 198 -3.50 -4.70 7.72
N MET A 199 -3.74 -3.39 7.65
CA MET A 199 -4.84 -2.81 6.86
C MET A 199 -4.43 -2.51 5.42
N GLY A 200 -5.39 -2.63 4.48
CA GLY A 200 -5.16 -2.36 3.05
C GLY A 200 -4.21 -3.37 2.39
N CYS A 201 -4.38 -4.64 2.75
CA CYS A 201 -3.50 -5.76 2.36
C CYS A 201 -4.21 -6.87 1.56
N TRP A 202 -5.49 -6.64 1.20
CA TRP A 202 -6.45 -7.61 0.64
C TRP A 202 -7.50 -6.93 -0.23
#